data_AF-A0A9W6YKI2-F1
#
_entry.id   AF-A0A9W6YKI2-F1
#
_cell.length_a   1.000
_cell.length_b   1.000
_cell.length_c   1.000
_cell.angle_alpha   90.00
_cell.angle_beta   90.00
_cell.angle_gamma   90.00
#
_symmetry.space_group_name_H-M   'P 1'
#
loop_
_entity.id
_entity.type
_entity.pdbx_description
1 polymer ?
#
loop_
_entity_poly.entity_id
_entity_poly.type
_entity_poly.pdbx_seq_one_letter_code
_entity_poly.pdbx_strand_id
1 'polypeptide(L)'
;MFKRQATSSIKFLQRRASSTVAKTATTTAESTGPFGTIATTTNAKGETVIQQAPNRVEAWSPSQVQRHEIFSKNVRFVAVDMGSQPNSLAAIDLIKQQPISYIHDRIAVCSGTDFSQGHPKVYINLDKDKVSTCGYCGNRYAREDLKGKLDQE
;
A
#
# COMPACT_ATOMS: atom_id res chain seq x y z
N MET A 1 56.42 -19.37 53.51
CA MET A 1 55.74 -18.08 53.77
C MET A 1 55.75 -17.24 52.52
N PHE A 2 54.69 -17.23 51.71
CA PHE A 2 54.39 -16.10 50.81
C PHE A 2 52.88 -16.07 50.58
N LYS A 3 52.33 -14.88 50.79
CA LYS A 3 50.91 -14.52 50.88
C LYS A 3 50.58 -13.65 49.67
N ARG A 4 49.39 -13.81 49.06
CA ARG A 4 48.59 -12.82 48.26
C ARG A 4 47.48 -13.62 47.54
N GLN A 5 46.21 -13.56 47.96
CA GLN A 5 45.18 -12.53 47.78
C GLN A 5 44.68 -12.32 46.33
N ALA A 6 43.43 -12.78 46.14
CA ALA A 6 42.24 -12.15 45.52
C ALA A 6 42.22 -11.70 44.05
N THR A 7 41.02 -11.92 43.46
CA THR A 7 40.26 -11.16 42.42
C THR A 7 39.73 -12.14 41.36
N SER A 8 38.54 -12.03 40.75
CA SER A 8 37.33 -11.22 40.88
C SER A 8 36.29 -11.94 39.99
N SER A 9 35.06 -12.19 40.48
CA SER A 9 34.00 -12.84 39.70
C SER A 9 33.45 -11.91 38.60
N ILE A 10 33.54 -12.34 37.35
CA ILE A 10 32.90 -11.69 36.21
C ILE A 10 31.39 -11.97 36.26
N LYS A 11 30.58 -10.94 36.55
CA LYS A 11 29.12 -11.02 36.41
C LYS A 11 28.72 -10.64 34.98
N PHE A 12 28.37 -11.64 34.17
CA PHE A 12 27.64 -11.43 32.92
C PHE A 12 26.16 -11.16 33.24
N LEU A 13 25.73 -9.90 33.12
CA LEU A 13 24.32 -9.52 33.17
C LEU A 13 23.74 -9.60 31.75
N GLN A 14 23.00 -10.67 31.48
CA GLN A 14 22.27 -10.86 30.23
C GLN A 14 21.01 -9.98 30.23
N ARG A 15 21.00 -8.96 29.36
CA ARG A 15 19.88 -8.04 29.17
C ARG A 15 18.77 -8.77 28.39
N ARG A 16 17.68 -9.16 29.06
CA ARG A 16 16.44 -9.61 28.40
C ARG A 16 15.73 -8.38 27.84
N ALA A 17 15.61 -8.29 26.52
CA ALA A 17 14.69 -7.36 25.86
C ALA A 17 13.36 -8.09 25.64
N SER A 18 12.31 -7.69 26.38
CA SER A 18 10.93 -8.05 26.06
C SER A 18 10.32 -6.90 25.28
N SER A 19 10.12 -7.08 23.98
CA SER A 19 9.30 -6.18 23.16
C SER A 19 7.97 -6.88 22.86
N THR A 20 6.95 -6.61 23.66
CA THR A 20 5.56 -6.93 23.32
C THR A 20 5.05 -5.85 22.36
N VAL A 21 5.25 -6.05 21.06
CA VAL A 21 4.53 -5.29 20.03
C VAL A 21 3.23 -6.03 19.77
N ALA A 22 2.14 -5.56 20.39
CA ALA A 22 0.79 -5.96 20.03
C ALA A 22 0.49 -5.40 18.63
N LYS A 23 0.72 -6.20 17.59
CA LYS A 23 0.21 -5.93 16.25
C LYS A 23 -1.27 -6.32 16.24
N THR A 24 -2.16 -5.34 16.17
CA THR A 24 -3.56 -5.54 15.83
C THR A 24 -3.63 -6.19 14.46
N ALA A 25 -3.95 -7.48 14.42
CA ALA A 25 -4.16 -8.22 13.19
C ALA A 25 -5.55 -7.90 12.65
N THR A 26 -5.62 -7.12 11.57
CA THR A 26 -6.81 -7.06 10.72
C THR A 26 -6.85 -8.36 9.91
N THR A 27 -7.75 -9.28 10.30
CA THR A 27 -7.94 -10.54 9.58
C THR A 27 -8.79 -10.28 8.34
N THR A 28 -8.14 -10.09 7.19
CA THR A 28 -8.79 -10.20 5.89
C THR A 28 -8.93 -11.68 5.57
N ALA A 29 -10.15 -12.22 5.61
CA ALA A 29 -10.43 -13.57 5.14
C ALA A 29 -10.51 -13.54 3.60
N GLU A 30 -9.44 -13.96 2.92
CA GLU A 30 -9.45 -14.25 1.49
C GLU A 30 -9.98 -15.68 1.27
N SER A 31 -11.19 -15.81 0.73
CA SER A 31 -11.65 -17.08 0.15
C SER A 31 -11.25 -17.13 -1.32
N THR A 32 -10.34 -18.05 -1.64
CA THR A 32 -9.79 -18.27 -2.98
C THR A 32 -10.77 -19.10 -3.82
N GLY A 33 -11.70 -18.43 -4.49
CA GLY A 33 -12.50 -18.99 -5.58
C GLY A 33 -12.00 -18.49 -6.94
N PRO A 34 -12.24 -19.22 -8.05
CA PRO A 34 -11.78 -18.85 -9.39
C PRO A 34 -12.53 -17.64 -9.98
N PHE A 35 -13.55 -17.17 -9.28
CA PHE A 35 -14.38 -16.03 -9.64
C PHE A 35 -14.37 -15.06 -8.45
N GLY A 36 -13.97 -13.81 -8.69
CA GLY A 36 -13.60 -12.86 -7.64
C GLY A 36 -14.65 -12.72 -6.54
N THR A 37 -14.32 -13.19 -5.34
CA THR A 37 -15.14 -13.01 -4.14
C THR A 37 -15.39 -11.52 -3.90
N ILE A 38 -16.63 -11.15 -3.55
CA ILE A 38 -16.90 -9.79 -3.09
C ILE A 38 -16.15 -9.56 -1.79
N ALA A 39 -15.21 -8.63 -1.84
CA ALA A 39 -14.53 -8.16 -0.65
C ALA A 39 -15.54 -7.48 0.27
N THR A 40 -15.79 -8.15 1.38
CA THR A 40 -16.66 -7.69 2.45
C THR A 40 -15.78 -7.52 3.67
N THR A 41 -15.83 -6.34 4.31
CA THR A 41 -15.16 -6.12 5.60
C THR A 41 -16.22 -5.91 6.67
N THR A 42 -16.00 -6.53 7.82
CA THR A 42 -16.79 -6.28 9.02
C THR A 42 -16.28 -5.03 9.72
N ASN A 43 -17.11 -4.00 9.83
CA ASN A 43 -16.78 -2.81 10.61
C ASN A 43 -16.75 -3.12 12.12
N ALA A 44 -16.23 -2.21 12.94
CA ALA A 44 -16.18 -2.32 14.41
C ALA A 44 -17.57 -2.54 15.08
N LYS A 45 -18.66 -2.30 14.34
CA LYS A 45 -20.05 -2.56 14.75
C LYS A 45 -20.61 -3.92 14.30
N GLY A 46 -19.80 -4.77 13.67
CA GLY A 46 -20.20 -6.11 13.21
C GLY A 46 -21.00 -6.14 11.91
N GLU A 47 -21.18 -5.01 11.21
CA GLU A 47 -21.90 -4.94 9.94
C GLU A 47 -20.98 -5.31 8.77
N THR A 48 -21.48 -6.16 7.87
CA THR A 48 -20.80 -6.55 6.62
C THR A 48 -20.88 -5.42 5.60
N VAL A 49 -19.78 -4.69 5.42
CA VAL A 49 -19.68 -3.61 4.44
C VAL A 49 -19.09 -4.13 3.14
N ILE A 50 -19.86 -3.99 2.06
CA ILE A 50 -19.39 -4.23 0.69
C ILE A 50 -18.41 -3.12 0.33
N GLN A 51 -17.15 -3.49 0.09
CA GLN A 51 -16.09 -2.54 -0.24
C GLN A 51 -16.20 -2.00 -1.68
N GLN A 52 -15.70 -0.78 -1.91
CA GLN A 52 -15.62 -0.17 -3.24
C GLN A 52 -14.69 -0.91 -4.22
N ALA A 53 -13.67 -1.60 -3.72
CA ALA A 53 -12.78 -2.52 -4.44
C ALA A 53 -12.19 -3.54 -3.46
N PRO A 54 -11.58 -4.65 -3.91
CA PRO A 54 -11.06 -5.65 -2.98
C PRO A 54 -9.99 -5.17 -2.01
N ASN A 55 -9.24 -4.14 -2.40
CA ASN A 55 -8.18 -3.51 -1.64
C ASN A 55 -8.58 -2.13 -1.06
N ARG A 56 -9.84 -1.70 -1.22
CA ARG A 56 -10.26 -0.35 -0.83
C ARG A 56 -11.74 -0.27 -0.48
N VAL A 57 -12.05 0.19 0.74
CA VAL A 57 -13.43 0.34 1.21
C VAL A 57 -14.13 1.55 0.59
N GLU A 58 -13.45 2.70 0.54
CA GLU A 58 -14.04 4.00 0.21
C GLU A 58 -13.94 4.36 -1.30
N ALA A 59 -14.87 5.19 -1.78
CA ALA A 59 -14.73 5.93 -3.04
C ALA A 59 -13.45 6.78 -3.11
N TRP A 60 -13.04 7.14 -4.33
CA TRP A 60 -11.82 7.93 -4.61
C TRP A 60 -12.08 9.17 -5.48
N SER A 61 -13.34 9.46 -5.82
CA SER A 61 -13.76 10.68 -6.51
C SER A 61 -14.99 11.27 -5.81
N PRO A 62 -15.12 12.61 -5.72
CA PRO A 62 -16.30 13.24 -5.14
C PRO A 62 -17.62 12.86 -5.82
N SER A 63 -17.59 12.58 -7.13
CA SER A 63 -18.77 12.19 -7.90
C SER A 63 -19.06 10.68 -7.88
N GLN A 64 -18.21 9.88 -7.25
CA GLN A 64 -18.34 8.42 -7.22
C GLN A 64 -19.26 7.98 -6.07
N VAL A 65 -20.28 7.21 -6.41
CA VAL A 65 -21.20 6.60 -5.44
C VAL A 65 -20.58 5.34 -4.84
N GLN A 66 -20.84 5.09 -3.56
CA GLN A 66 -20.38 3.89 -2.87
C GLN A 66 -21.06 2.64 -3.44
N ARG A 67 -20.31 1.55 -3.56
CA ARG A 67 -20.79 0.32 -4.20
C ARG A 67 -22.01 -0.28 -3.51
N HIS A 68 -22.02 -0.32 -2.17
CA HIS A 68 -23.15 -0.88 -1.41
C HIS A 68 -24.46 -0.13 -1.71
N GLU A 69 -24.39 1.18 -1.94
CA GLU A 69 -25.57 2.00 -2.24
C GLU A 69 -26.17 1.65 -3.60
N ILE A 70 -25.33 1.40 -4.62
CA ILE A 70 -25.78 1.00 -5.95
C ILE A 70 -26.51 -0.35 -5.90
N PHE A 71 -25.95 -1.33 -5.19
CA PHE A 71 -26.53 -2.66 -5.10
C PHE A 71 -27.85 -2.67 -4.34
N SER A 72 -27.95 -1.92 -3.24
CA SER A 72 -29.17 -1.89 -2.44
C SER A 72 -30.32 -1.09 -3.07
N LYS A 73 -30.02 -0.05 -3.88
CA LYS A 73 -31.04 0.85 -4.43
C LYS A 73 -31.54 0.47 -5.83
N ASN A 74 -30.79 -0.31 -6.59
CA ASN A 74 -31.09 -0.56 -8.00
C ASN A 74 -31.74 -1.94 -8.22
N VAL A 75 -32.97 -1.92 -8.72
CA VAL A 75 -33.79 -3.11 -9.00
C VAL A 75 -33.10 -4.12 -9.93
N ARG A 76 -32.17 -3.66 -10.78
CA ARG A 76 -31.42 -4.53 -11.70
C ARG A 76 -30.53 -5.57 -10.98
N PHE A 77 -30.27 -5.41 -9.68
CA PHE A 77 -29.42 -6.33 -8.90
C PHE A 77 -30.20 -7.30 -7.98
N VAL A 78 -31.54 -7.27 -7.97
CA VAL A 78 -32.37 -8.04 -7.01
C VAL A 78 -32.22 -9.57 -7.13
N ALA A 79 -31.83 -10.08 -8.29
CA ALA A 79 -31.64 -11.51 -8.54
C ALA A 79 -30.29 -11.81 -9.22
N VAL A 80 -29.31 -10.94 -9.03
CA VAL A 80 -27.98 -11.08 -9.63
C VAL A 80 -27.05 -11.74 -8.63
N ASP A 81 -26.31 -12.75 -9.07
CA ASP A 81 -25.19 -13.27 -8.29
C ASP A 81 -24.10 -12.20 -8.21
N MET A 82 -23.91 -11.70 -7.00
CA MET A 82 -23.02 -10.60 -6.71
C MET A 82 -21.55 -11.05 -6.79
N GLY A 83 -21.26 -12.32 -6.48
CA GLY A 83 -19.91 -12.90 -6.53
C GLY A 83 -19.35 -13.02 -7.95
N SER A 84 -20.22 -13.05 -8.97
CA SER A 84 -19.82 -13.07 -10.38
C SER A 84 -19.74 -11.70 -11.04
N GLN A 85 -19.95 -10.62 -10.29
CA GLN A 85 -19.83 -9.27 -10.84
C GLN A 85 -18.35 -8.84 -10.91
N PRO A 86 -17.96 -8.02 -11.91
CA PRO A 86 -16.60 -7.50 -11.99
C PRO A 86 -16.18 -6.75 -10.71
N ASN A 87 -15.11 -7.23 -10.07
CA ASN A 87 -14.60 -6.66 -8.83
C ASN A 87 -13.08 -6.47 -8.90
N SER A 88 -12.62 -5.60 -9.80
CA SER A 88 -11.20 -5.30 -9.98
C SER A 88 -10.59 -4.52 -8.82
N LEU A 89 -9.29 -4.70 -8.61
CA LEU A 89 -8.49 -3.92 -7.66
C LEU A 89 -8.48 -2.44 -8.01
N ALA A 90 -8.49 -1.58 -6.99
CA ALA A 90 -8.35 -0.14 -7.14
C ALA A 90 -6.88 0.21 -7.40
N ALA A 91 -6.62 0.82 -8.56
CA ALA A 91 -5.29 1.22 -9.01
C ALA A 91 -4.61 2.23 -8.07
N ILE A 92 -5.38 3.08 -7.38
CA ILE A 92 -4.87 4.08 -6.43
C ILE A 92 -4.04 3.46 -5.30
N ASP A 93 -4.42 2.29 -4.81
CA ASP A 93 -3.69 1.63 -3.74
C ASP A 93 -2.60 0.70 -4.28
N LEU A 94 -2.71 0.24 -5.54
CA LEU A 94 -1.64 -0.48 -6.22
C LEU A 94 -0.46 0.44 -6.55
N ILE A 95 -0.70 1.66 -7.04
CA ILE A 95 0.40 2.58 -7.39
C ILE A 95 1.15 3.08 -6.15
N LYS A 96 0.49 3.17 -4.99
CA LYS A 96 1.16 3.48 -3.71
C LYS A 96 2.17 2.43 -3.29
N GLN A 97 2.00 1.17 -3.70
CA GLN A 97 2.94 0.10 -3.40
C GLN A 97 4.19 0.17 -4.29
N GLN A 98 4.13 0.87 -5.43
CA GLN A 98 5.29 1.02 -6.31
C GLN A 98 6.35 1.93 -5.65
N PRO A 99 7.62 1.51 -5.62
CA PRO A 99 8.68 2.28 -4.99
C PRO A 99 8.96 3.58 -5.75
N ILE A 100 9.53 4.55 -5.05
CA ILE A 100 10.04 5.77 -5.66
C ILE A 100 11.32 5.43 -6.42
N SER A 101 11.40 5.85 -7.68
CA SER A 101 12.60 5.70 -8.50
C SER A 101 13.54 6.88 -8.26
N TYR A 102 14.71 6.60 -7.70
CA TYR A 102 15.75 7.58 -7.44
C TYR A 102 16.69 7.70 -8.64
N ILE A 103 16.93 8.94 -9.09
CA ILE A 103 17.73 9.25 -10.27
C ILE A 103 18.78 10.32 -9.89
N HIS A 104 19.98 10.23 -10.45
CA HIS A 104 21.05 11.22 -10.23
C HIS A 104 20.82 12.55 -10.95
N ASP A 105 20.14 12.51 -12.10
CA ASP A 105 19.86 13.68 -12.94
C ASP A 105 18.73 14.56 -12.39
N ARG A 106 18.70 15.82 -12.87
CA ARG A 106 17.63 16.78 -12.58
C ARG A 106 16.32 16.50 -13.32
N ILE A 107 16.37 15.68 -14.37
CA ILE A 107 15.21 15.39 -15.23
C ILE A 107 15.02 13.88 -15.31
N ALA A 108 13.85 13.40 -14.89
CA ALA A 108 13.46 12.01 -15.11
C ALA A 108 12.75 11.87 -16.45
N VAL A 109 12.97 10.74 -17.12
CA VAL A 109 12.31 10.40 -18.39
C VAL A 109 11.40 9.21 -18.17
N CYS A 110 10.11 9.35 -18.49
CA CYS A 110 9.13 8.28 -18.35
C CYS A 110 8.44 8.02 -19.69
N SER A 111 8.47 6.76 -20.14
CA SER A 111 7.71 6.24 -21.28
C SER A 111 6.69 5.17 -20.87
N GLY A 112 6.53 4.91 -19.57
CA GLY A 112 5.74 3.80 -19.07
C GLY A 112 6.48 2.48 -19.28
N THR A 113 6.04 1.70 -20.26
CA THR A 113 6.67 0.44 -20.69
C THR A 113 7.53 0.71 -21.93
N ASP A 114 7.17 0.11 -23.06
CA ASP A 114 7.85 0.20 -24.33
C ASP A 114 7.37 1.42 -25.12
N PHE A 115 8.15 1.84 -26.10
CA PHE A 115 7.86 3.04 -26.90
C PHE A 115 6.47 3.06 -27.57
N SER A 116 5.87 1.91 -27.87
CA SER A 116 4.56 1.81 -28.54
C SER A 116 3.40 1.38 -27.62
N GLN A 117 3.68 0.66 -26.54
CA GLN A 117 2.69 0.13 -25.60
C GLN A 117 2.52 1.01 -24.36
N GLY A 118 3.42 1.98 -24.18
CA GLY A 118 3.39 2.94 -23.09
C GLY A 118 2.61 4.21 -23.41
N HIS A 119 2.83 5.23 -22.59
CA HIS A 119 2.31 6.57 -22.82
C HIS A 119 3.35 7.44 -23.55
N PRO A 120 2.98 8.61 -24.09
CA PRO A 120 3.94 9.53 -24.70
C PRO A 120 5.12 9.81 -23.77
N LYS A 121 6.33 9.86 -24.34
CA LYS A 121 7.54 10.15 -23.60
C LYS A 121 7.43 11.52 -22.92
N VAL A 122 7.56 11.53 -21.59
CA VAL A 122 7.57 12.78 -20.80
C VAL A 122 8.86 12.98 -20.06
N TYR A 123 9.17 14.25 -19.83
CA TYR A 123 10.29 14.71 -19.03
C TYR A 123 9.74 15.36 -17.77
N ILE A 124 10.15 14.86 -16.62
CA ILE A 124 9.63 15.26 -15.30
C ILE A 124 10.75 16.03 -14.59
N ASN A 125 10.43 17.24 -14.12
CA ASN A 125 11.39 18.07 -13.41
C ASN A 125 11.57 17.60 -11.95
N LEU A 126 12.82 17.36 -11.54
CA LEU A 126 13.21 16.97 -10.17
C LEU A 126 14.01 18.05 -9.42
N ASP A 127 14.03 19.30 -9.90
CA ASP A 127 14.73 20.41 -9.24
C ASP A 127 14.20 20.72 -7.84
N LYS A 128 12.93 20.41 -7.58
CA LYS A 128 12.29 20.62 -6.28
C LYS A 128 12.57 19.41 -5.38
N ASP A 129 12.83 19.66 -4.11
CA ASP A 129 13.05 18.62 -3.08
C ASP A 129 11.73 17.94 -2.67
N LYS A 130 11.08 17.30 -3.64
CA LYS A 130 9.83 16.55 -3.46
C LYS A 130 9.77 15.38 -4.42
N VAL A 131 8.95 14.39 -4.08
CA VAL A 131 8.60 13.33 -5.01
C VAL A 131 7.75 13.92 -6.13
N SER A 132 8.17 13.69 -7.37
CA SER A 132 7.44 14.12 -8.57
C SER A 132 6.84 12.90 -9.26
N THR A 133 5.58 13.00 -9.65
CA THR A 133 4.81 11.90 -10.26
C THR A 133 4.72 12.06 -11.78
N CYS A 134 4.74 10.95 -12.50
CA CYS A 134 4.35 10.93 -13.90
C CYS A 134 2.82 11.12 -14.01
N GLY A 135 2.38 12.07 -14.84
CA GLY A 135 0.95 12.35 -15.04
C GLY A 135 0.16 11.26 -15.77
N TYR A 136 0.84 10.26 -16.35
CA TYR A 136 0.20 9.16 -17.06
C TYR A 136 0.10 7.90 -16.20
N CYS A 137 1.24 7.29 -15.87
CA CYS A 137 1.28 6.02 -15.14
C CYS A 137 1.25 6.17 -13.61
N GLY A 138 1.48 7.38 -13.08
CA GLY A 138 1.53 7.62 -11.63
C GLY A 138 2.84 7.20 -10.95
N ASN A 139 3.83 6.70 -11.71
CA ASN A 139 5.15 6.37 -11.15
C ASN A 139 5.81 7.59 -10.52
N ARG A 140 6.53 7.34 -9.42
CA ARG A 140 7.14 8.36 -8.58
C ARG A 140 8.65 8.43 -8.81
N TYR A 141 9.17 9.65 -8.93
CA TYR A 141 10.57 9.94 -9.16
C TYR A 141 11.09 10.98 -8.16
N ALA A 142 12.33 10.82 -7.73
CA ALA A 142 13.02 11.77 -6.87
C ALA A 142 14.52 11.77 -7.16
N ARG A 143 15.22 12.84 -6.73
CA ARG A 143 16.69 12.88 -6.80
C ARG A 143 17.30 11.95 -5.77
N GLU A 144 18.39 11.28 -6.13
CA GLU A 144 19.05 10.32 -5.24
C GLU A 144 19.55 10.95 -3.92
N ASP A 145 19.93 12.22 -3.94
CA ASP A 145 20.33 12.98 -2.74
C ASP A 145 19.24 13.04 -1.65
N LEU A 146 17.99 12.77 -2.03
CA LEU A 146 16.81 12.81 -1.16
C LEU A 146 16.39 11.41 -0.68
N LYS A 147 17.11 10.37 -1.10
CA LYS A 147 16.90 9.01 -0.63
C LYS A 147 17.11 8.94 0.89
N GLY A 148 16.20 8.29 1.60
CA GLY A 148 16.14 8.28 3.07
C GLY A 148 15.35 9.44 3.68
N LYS A 149 15.23 10.58 3.02
CA LYS A 149 14.40 11.71 3.49
C LYS A 149 12.94 11.58 3.06
N LEU A 150 12.71 11.04 1.86
CA LEU A 150 11.39 10.96 1.23
C LEU A 150 10.79 9.54 1.16
N ASP A 151 11.43 8.55 1.78
CA ASP A 151 11.00 7.14 1.72
C ASP A 151 9.74 6.82 2.55
N GLN A 152 9.24 7.77 3.34
CA GLN A 152 8.15 7.56 4.30
C GLN A 152 6.78 8.12 3.87
N GLU A 153 6.64 8.55 2.61
CA GLU A 153 5.42 9.17 2.10
C GLU A 153 4.50 8.23 1.28
#